data_AF-A0A6V8CLC1-F1
#
_entry.id   AF-A0A6V8CLC1-F1
#
_cell.length_a   1.000
_cell.length_b   1.000
_cell.length_c   1.000
_cell.angle_alpha   90.00
_cell.angle_beta   90.00
_cell.angle_gamma   90.00
#
_symmetry.space_group_name_H-M   'P 1'
#
loop_
_entity.id
_entity.type
_entity.pdbx_description
1 polymer ?
#
loop_
_entity_poly.entity_id
_entity_poly.type
_entity_poly.pdbx_seq_one_letter_code
_entity_poly.pdbx_strand_id
1 'polypeptide(L)'
;MAFNLNPDEKNIQSKQLQKIIFTNRHFWGYCMRRTVWEDIKEILYEYESKYLAGIDYSSRPHRRIRFFFIRRWMKQGRKIREGHHVSKVEWLNAPFPRWPWKSPTSQDAITALALWVKGYCRITTMVSRAKYIGEKGLHFSPKVFAEHGFNQQQVFDFSNESQVLDFQLDIEALRDRSAETHYV
;
A
#
# COMPACT_ATOMS: atom_id res chain seq x y z
N MET A 1 8.48 -7.92 1.81
CA MET A 1 7.49 -8.63 2.67
C MET A 1 6.11 -8.32 2.12
N ALA A 2 5.33 -9.34 1.78
CA ALA A 2 3.95 -9.18 1.36
C ALA A 2 3.05 -9.41 2.58
N PHE A 3 2.36 -8.36 3.03
CA PHE A 3 1.47 -8.39 4.17
C PHE A 3 0.05 -8.11 3.70
N ASN A 4 -0.91 -8.89 4.17
CA ASN A 4 -2.32 -8.66 3.93
C ASN A 4 -3.13 -9.17 5.12
N LEU A 5 -4.26 -8.51 5.41
CA LEU A 5 -5.21 -9.02 6.39
C LEU A 5 -6.26 -9.81 5.62
N ASN A 6 -6.18 -11.14 5.73
CA ASN A 6 -7.17 -12.04 5.18
C ASN A 6 -7.93 -12.71 6.33
N PRO A 7 -9.24 -12.46 6.48
CA PRO A 7 -10.03 -13.06 7.56
C PRO A 7 -10.49 -14.49 7.23
N ASP A 8 -10.28 -14.98 6.00
CA ASP A 8 -10.77 -16.27 5.55
C ASP A 8 -10.15 -17.43 6.36
N GLU A 9 -10.85 -18.54 6.53
CA GLU A 9 -10.34 -19.71 7.25
C GLU A 9 -9.16 -20.38 6.53
N LYS A 10 -8.38 -21.20 7.27
CA LYS A 10 -7.19 -21.88 6.76
C LYS A 10 -7.44 -22.67 5.47
N ASN A 11 -8.58 -23.36 5.37
CA ASN A 11 -8.95 -24.18 4.21
C ASN A 11 -9.25 -23.36 2.94
N ILE A 12 -9.65 -22.09 3.11
CA ILE A 12 -9.86 -21.17 2.00
C ILE A 12 -8.52 -20.57 1.59
N GLN A 13 -7.70 -20.17 2.57
CA GLN A 13 -6.39 -19.58 2.30
C GLN A 13 -5.39 -20.53 1.65
N SER A 14 -5.44 -21.84 1.95
CA SER A 14 -4.62 -22.83 1.23
C SER A 14 -4.86 -22.80 -0.28
N LYS A 15 -6.08 -22.47 -0.71
CA LYS A 15 -6.45 -22.33 -2.13
C LYS A 15 -6.05 -20.97 -2.73
N GLN A 16 -5.62 -20.03 -1.90
CA GLN A 16 -5.27 -18.65 -2.28
C GLN A 16 -3.75 -18.38 -2.24
N LEU A 17 -2.91 -19.39 -1.98
CA LEU A 17 -1.46 -19.20 -1.81
C LEU A 17 -0.75 -18.54 -3.01
N GLN A 18 -1.29 -18.75 -4.22
CA GLN A 18 -0.78 -18.18 -5.48
C GLN A 18 -1.47 -16.87 -5.89
N LYS A 19 -2.41 -16.38 -5.08
CA LYS A 19 -3.22 -15.21 -5.42
C LYS A 19 -2.55 -13.93 -4.95
N ILE A 20 -2.57 -12.92 -5.82
CA ILE A 20 -2.17 -11.54 -5.51
C ILE A 20 -3.34 -10.59 -5.73
N ILE A 21 -3.31 -9.47 -5.02
CA ILE A 21 -4.30 -8.40 -5.11
C ILE A 21 -3.61 -7.04 -5.25
N PHE A 22 -4.32 -6.07 -5.81
CA PHE A 22 -3.91 -4.67 -5.73
C PHE A 22 -4.19 -4.12 -4.34
N THR A 23 -3.37 -3.16 -3.91
CA THR A 23 -3.49 -2.63 -2.56
C THR A 23 -2.97 -1.20 -2.44
N ASN A 24 -3.62 -0.41 -1.61
CA ASN A 24 -3.12 0.89 -1.15
C ASN A 24 -2.73 0.87 0.33
N ARG A 25 -2.63 -0.31 0.95
CA ARG A 25 -2.20 -0.44 2.35
C ARG A 25 -0.77 0.07 2.55
N HIS A 26 -0.51 0.51 3.78
CA HIS A 26 0.81 0.92 4.20
C HIS A 26 1.68 -0.29 4.55
N PHE A 27 2.91 -0.30 4.05
CA PHE A 27 3.85 -1.40 4.28
C PHE A 27 5.10 -0.91 4.97
N TRP A 28 5.64 -1.74 5.86
CA TRP A 28 6.96 -1.49 6.45
C TRP A 28 8.08 -1.53 5.41
N GLY A 29 7.89 -2.30 4.32
CA GLY A 29 8.81 -2.30 3.19
C GLY A 29 8.21 -2.96 1.96
N TYR A 30 8.67 -2.56 0.79
CA TYR A 30 8.25 -3.07 -0.51
C TYR A 30 9.48 -3.22 -1.42
N CYS A 31 9.34 -4.11 -2.41
CA CYS A 31 10.33 -4.25 -3.46
C CYS A 31 9.78 -3.59 -4.73
N MET A 32 10.64 -2.88 -5.45
CA MET A 32 10.30 -2.31 -6.76
C MET A 32 11.50 -2.41 -7.68
N ARG A 33 11.23 -2.42 -8.99
CA ARG A 33 12.31 -2.35 -9.99
C ARG A 33 12.99 -0.98 -9.91
N ARG A 34 14.29 -0.93 -10.20
CA ARG A 34 15.04 0.33 -10.30
C ARG A 34 14.36 1.34 -11.22
N THR A 35 13.86 0.89 -12.37
CA THR A 35 13.14 1.76 -13.32
C THR A 35 11.90 2.43 -12.72
N VAL A 36 11.17 1.72 -11.83
CA VAL A 36 10.03 2.31 -11.11
C VAL A 36 10.52 3.36 -10.11
N TRP A 37 11.61 3.08 -9.40
CA TRP A 37 12.23 4.04 -8.49
C TRP A 37 12.65 5.33 -9.22
N GLU A 38 13.38 5.20 -10.34
CA GLU A 38 13.82 6.33 -11.14
C GLU A 38 12.63 7.20 -11.61
N ASP A 39 11.48 6.59 -11.93
CA ASP A 39 10.26 7.30 -12.35
C ASP A 39 9.60 8.11 -11.22
N ILE A 40 9.69 7.65 -9.96
CA ILE A 40 8.97 8.24 -8.82
C ILE A 40 9.85 9.11 -7.93
N LYS A 41 11.18 8.91 -7.92
CA LYS A 41 12.10 9.50 -6.92
C LYS A 41 12.02 11.02 -6.84
N GLU A 42 11.79 11.70 -7.96
CA GLU A 42 11.71 13.17 -8.00
C GLU A 42 10.53 13.69 -7.16
N ILE A 43 9.40 12.98 -7.18
CA ILE A 43 8.24 13.32 -6.34
C ILE A 43 8.60 13.17 -4.87
N LEU A 44 9.32 12.09 -4.52
CA LEU A 44 9.72 11.82 -3.14
C LEU A 44 10.75 12.83 -2.64
N TYR A 45 11.77 13.15 -3.42
CA TYR A 45 12.77 14.17 -3.07
C TYR A 45 12.17 15.57 -2.99
N GLU A 46 11.20 15.91 -3.83
CA GLU A 46 10.45 17.16 -3.68
C GLU A 46 9.70 17.21 -2.33
N TYR A 47 9.08 16.10 -1.93
CA TYR A 47 8.39 16.00 -0.64
C TYR A 47 9.37 16.13 0.54
N GLU A 48 10.48 15.38 0.50
CA GLU A 48 11.49 15.36 1.56
C GLU A 48 12.12 16.74 1.74
N SER A 49 12.61 17.34 0.65
CA SER A 49 13.23 18.67 0.69
C SER A 49 12.30 19.77 1.19
N LYS A 50 11.01 19.72 0.84
CA LYS A 50 10.06 20.78 1.21
C LYS A 50 9.42 20.60 2.59
N TYR A 51 9.28 19.37 3.06
CA TYR A 51 8.45 19.09 4.24
C TYR A 51 9.14 18.33 5.36
N LEU A 52 10.28 17.69 5.10
CA LEU A 52 11.02 16.92 6.10
C LEU A 52 12.40 17.51 6.42
N ALA A 53 13.03 18.22 5.48
CA ALA A 53 14.34 18.82 5.70
C ALA A 53 14.31 19.83 6.88
N GLY A 54 15.11 19.54 7.91
CA GLY A 54 15.23 20.40 9.10
C GLY A 54 14.01 20.39 10.04
N ILE A 55 13.08 19.44 9.87
CA ILE A 55 11.87 19.33 10.68
C ILE A 55 11.82 17.94 11.32
N ASP A 56 11.45 17.86 12.60
CA ASP A 56 11.17 16.58 13.22
C ASP A 56 10.01 15.86 12.50
N TYR A 57 10.20 14.58 12.21
CA TYR A 57 9.26 13.83 11.37
C TYR A 57 7.86 13.79 11.98
N SER A 58 7.73 13.70 13.31
CA SER A 58 6.42 13.66 13.98
C SER A 58 5.69 15.01 13.90
N SER A 59 6.43 16.10 13.70
CA SER A 59 5.94 17.48 13.67
C SER A 59 5.80 18.04 12.24
N ARG A 60 5.85 17.18 11.22
CA ARG A 60 5.74 17.58 9.80
C ARG A 60 4.46 18.38 9.53
N PRO A 61 4.48 19.35 8.60
CA PRO A 61 3.37 20.28 8.40
C PRO A 61 2.19 19.63 7.63
N HIS A 62 1.43 18.78 8.31
CA HIS A 62 0.37 17.93 7.73
C HIS A 62 -0.61 18.70 6.83
N ARG A 63 -1.07 19.87 7.28
CA ARG A 63 -2.01 20.70 6.51
C ARG A 63 -1.40 21.15 5.17
N ARG A 64 -0.13 21.57 5.18
CA ARG A 64 0.57 21.99 3.95
C ARG A 64 0.78 20.82 3.01
N ILE A 65 1.20 19.66 3.52
CA ILE A 65 1.39 18.44 2.73
C ILE A 65 0.07 18.06 2.04
N ARG A 66 -1.03 18.00 2.79
CA ARG A 66 -2.35 17.63 2.24
C ARG A 66 -2.80 18.60 1.14
N PHE A 67 -2.84 19.90 1.42
CA PHE A 67 -3.46 20.86 0.52
C PHE A 67 -2.57 21.34 -0.62
N PHE A 68 -1.24 21.36 -0.46
CA PHE A 68 -0.33 21.83 -1.50
C PHE A 68 0.41 20.71 -2.24
N PHE A 69 0.68 19.58 -1.59
CA PHE A 69 1.41 18.48 -2.21
C PHE A 69 0.46 17.39 -2.72
N ILE A 70 -0.27 16.73 -1.82
CA ILE A 70 -1.17 15.62 -2.17
C ILE A 70 -2.23 16.08 -3.17
N ARG A 71 -2.94 17.18 -2.88
CA ARG A 71 -3.97 17.71 -3.78
C ARG A 71 -3.42 18.03 -5.18
N ARG A 72 -2.23 18.61 -5.28
CA ARG A 72 -1.60 18.99 -6.55
C ARG A 72 -1.36 17.76 -7.42
N TRP A 73 -0.73 16.75 -6.86
CA TRP A 73 -0.42 15.51 -7.57
C TRP A 73 -1.67 14.68 -7.87
N MET A 74 -2.62 14.60 -6.94
CA MET A 74 -3.93 13.98 -7.18
C MET A 74 -4.70 14.64 -8.32
N LYS A 75 -4.57 15.97 -8.50
CA LYS A 75 -5.18 16.70 -9.61
C LYS A 75 -4.56 16.35 -10.97
N GLN A 76 -3.27 16.02 -11.03
CA GLN A 76 -2.62 15.59 -12.27
C GLN A 76 -3.16 14.25 -12.78
N GLY A 77 -3.67 13.43 -11.86
CA GLY A 77 -4.23 12.13 -12.20
C GLY A 77 -3.16 11.07 -12.44
N ARG A 78 -3.61 9.90 -12.87
CA ARG A 78 -2.78 8.74 -13.17
C ARG A 78 -2.30 8.78 -14.60
N LYS A 79 -0.98 8.70 -14.82
CA LYS A 79 -0.40 8.51 -16.14
C LYS A 79 -0.81 7.15 -16.73
N ILE A 80 -1.30 7.16 -17.96
CA ILE A 80 -1.52 5.94 -18.74
C ILE A 80 -0.16 5.49 -19.27
N ARG A 81 0.19 4.23 -19.03
CA ARG A 81 1.42 3.62 -19.54
C ARG A 81 1.07 2.77 -20.76
N GLU A 82 2.01 2.60 -21.67
CA GLU A 82 1.84 1.71 -22.82
C GLU A 82 2.26 0.27 -22.45
N GLY A 83 1.78 -0.70 -23.23
CA GLY A 83 2.15 -2.12 -23.11
C GLY A 83 1.04 -3.02 -22.56
N HIS A 84 1.41 -4.25 -22.22
CA HIS A 84 0.47 -5.24 -21.67
C HIS A 84 0.14 -4.92 -20.22
N HIS A 85 -1.11 -4.52 -19.98
CA HIS A 85 -1.61 -4.25 -18.65
C HIS A 85 -2.10 -5.53 -17.97
N VAL A 86 -1.56 -5.82 -16.79
CA VAL A 86 -2.08 -6.87 -15.91
C VAL A 86 -3.42 -6.47 -15.27
N SER A 87 -3.75 -5.17 -15.28
CA SER A 87 -4.90 -4.57 -14.60
C SER A 87 -5.83 -3.85 -15.56
N LYS A 88 -7.15 -3.92 -15.34
CA LYS A 88 -8.09 -2.92 -15.87
C LYS A 88 -8.05 -1.64 -15.04
N VAL A 89 -8.26 -0.49 -15.67
CA VAL A 89 -8.22 0.83 -15.00
C VAL A 89 -9.25 0.91 -13.86
N GLU A 90 -10.41 0.28 -14.03
CA GLU A 90 -11.48 0.22 -13.03
C GLU A 90 -11.09 -0.46 -11.71
N TRP A 91 -10.04 -1.29 -11.69
CA TRP A 91 -9.57 -1.98 -10.49
C TRP A 91 -8.52 -1.17 -9.71
N LEU A 92 -8.11 -0.01 -10.24
CA LEU A 92 -6.99 0.76 -9.73
C LEU A 92 -7.47 2.00 -8.97
N ASN A 93 -7.76 1.81 -7.69
CA ASN A 93 -8.16 2.91 -6.83
C ASN A 93 -7.02 3.91 -6.59
N ALA A 94 -7.38 5.19 -6.58
CA ALA A 94 -6.45 6.24 -6.19
C ALA A 94 -6.09 6.10 -4.70
N PRO A 95 -4.84 6.39 -4.32
CA PRO A 95 -4.35 6.20 -2.97
C PRO A 95 -4.72 7.36 -2.06
N PHE A 96 -5.54 8.33 -2.50
CA PHE A 96 -6.13 9.45 -1.72
C PHE A 96 -7.47 9.90 -2.30
N PRO A 97 -8.39 10.44 -1.48
CA PRO A 97 -9.54 11.17 -1.99
C PRO A 97 -9.12 12.48 -2.66
N ARG A 98 -9.98 13.02 -3.54
CA ARG A 98 -9.76 14.34 -4.17
C ARG A 98 -9.62 15.49 -3.17
N TRP A 99 -10.30 15.37 -2.01
CA TRP A 99 -10.19 16.31 -0.90
C TRP A 99 -9.39 15.69 0.25
N PRO A 100 -8.08 15.98 0.38
CA PRO A 100 -7.15 15.18 1.17
C PRO A 100 -7.12 15.56 2.66
N TRP A 101 -8.25 15.94 3.27
CA TRP A 101 -8.26 16.47 4.64
C TRP A 101 -7.79 15.46 5.70
N LYS A 102 -8.14 14.18 5.48
CA LYS A 102 -7.73 13.04 6.33
C LYS A 102 -6.64 12.16 5.71
N SER A 103 -6.06 12.57 4.58
CA SER A 103 -5.03 11.77 3.93
C SER A 103 -3.80 11.61 4.84
N PRO A 104 -3.23 10.40 4.98
CA PRO A 104 -1.93 10.24 5.62
C PRO A 104 -0.86 11.01 4.84
N THR A 105 0.18 11.38 5.58
CA THR A 105 1.23 12.31 5.11
C THR A 105 2.61 11.76 5.44
N SER A 106 2.71 10.46 5.75
CA SER A 106 3.98 9.76 5.94
C SER A 106 4.69 9.59 4.60
N GLN A 107 5.99 9.28 4.62
CA GLN A 107 6.75 8.96 3.41
C GLN A 107 6.09 7.84 2.61
N ASP A 108 5.62 6.76 3.25
CA ASP A 108 4.94 5.66 2.56
C ASP A 108 3.63 6.10 1.88
N ALA A 109 2.89 7.04 2.50
CA ALA A 109 1.71 7.65 1.89
C ALA A 109 2.09 8.41 0.61
N ILE A 110 3.20 9.14 0.64
CA ILE A 110 3.69 9.86 -0.53
C ILE A 110 4.25 8.92 -1.60
N THR A 111 4.85 7.79 -1.21
CA THR A 111 5.25 6.75 -2.17
C THR A 111 4.02 6.17 -2.89
N ALA A 112 2.94 5.89 -2.17
CA ALA A 112 1.70 5.43 -2.78
C ALA A 112 1.16 6.42 -3.83
N LEU A 113 1.16 7.73 -3.52
CA LEU A 113 0.80 8.79 -4.46
C LEU A 113 1.71 8.81 -5.68
N ALA A 114 3.03 8.79 -5.47
CA ALA A 114 4.00 8.89 -6.55
C ALA A 114 3.88 7.70 -7.51
N LEU A 115 3.74 6.48 -6.98
CA LEU A 115 3.46 5.28 -7.76
C LEU A 115 2.17 5.44 -8.57
N TRP A 116 1.08 5.86 -7.92
CA TRP A 116 -0.21 5.97 -8.60
C TRP A 116 -0.19 7.02 -9.72
N VAL A 117 0.35 8.21 -9.45
CA VAL A 117 0.48 9.30 -10.44
C VAL A 117 1.30 8.83 -11.65
N LYS A 118 2.38 8.07 -11.43
CA LYS A 118 3.26 7.59 -12.51
C LYS A 118 2.73 6.35 -13.22
N GLY A 119 1.51 5.90 -12.90
CA GLY A 119 0.85 4.79 -13.59
C GLY A 119 1.20 3.41 -13.04
N TYR A 120 1.71 3.33 -11.82
CA TYR A 120 2.04 2.09 -11.13
C TYR A 120 1.01 1.73 -10.05
N CYS A 121 0.94 0.46 -9.68
CA CYS A 121 0.12 -0.03 -8.58
C CYS A 121 0.98 -0.90 -7.67
N ARG A 122 0.60 -0.97 -6.39
CA ARG A 122 1.20 -1.94 -5.46
C ARG A 122 0.38 -3.22 -5.49
N ILE A 123 1.08 -4.33 -5.35
CA ILE A 123 0.50 -5.66 -5.21
C ILE A 123 0.96 -6.28 -3.89
N THR A 124 0.12 -7.14 -3.33
CA THR A 124 0.47 -7.99 -2.19
C THR A 124 -0.14 -9.38 -2.39
N THR A 125 0.35 -10.37 -1.66
CA THR A 125 -0.22 -11.72 -1.66
C THR A 125 -1.52 -11.73 -0.88
N MET A 126 -2.49 -12.54 -1.32
CA MET A 126 -3.76 -12.67 -0.62
C MET A 126 -3.55 -13.30 0.76
N VAL A 127 -2.72 -14.34 0.82
CA VAL A 127 -2.26 -14.98 2.06
C VAL A 127 -1.05 -14.22 2.61
N SER A 128 -1.08 -13.87 3.89
CA SER A 128 0.04 -13.19 4.53
C SER A 128 1.25 -14.11 4.64
N ARG A 129 2.42 -13.61 4.24
CA ARG A 129 3.70 -14.34 4.32
C ARG A 129 4.63 -13.80 5.40
N ALA A 130 4.14 -12.86 6.20
CA ALA A 130 4.89 -12.23 7.27
C ALA A 130 3.96 -11.93 8.44
N LYS A 131 4.47 -12.05 9.67
CA LYS A 131 3.76 -11.61 10.87
C LYS A 131 4.10 -10.16 11.16
N TYR A 132 3.10 -9.33 11.36
CA TYR A 132 3.34 -7.97 11.84
C TYR A 132 3.78 -8.03 13.30
N ILE A 133 4.88 -7.35 13.61
CA ILE A 133 5.42 -7.22 14.97
C ILE A 133 5.36 -5.75 15.40
N GLY A 134 5.43 -5.49 16.71
CA GLY A 134 5.44 -4.12 17.23
C GLY A 134 4.08 -3.60 17.70
N GLU A 135 3.32 -4.43 18.42
CA GLU A 135 2.12 -3.99 19.17
C GLU A 135 2.42 -2.82 20.12
N LYS A 136 3.65 -2.76 20.63
CA LYS A 136 4.18 -1.65 21.42
C LYS A 136 5.48 -1.15 20.76
N GLY A 137 5.60 0.16 20.55
CA GLY A 137 6.80 0.78 19.99
C GLY A 137 6.69 2.30 19.85
N LEU A 138 7.72 2.92 19.26
CA LEU A 138 7.81 4.38 19.11
C LEU A 138 6.59 5.01 18.40
N HIS A 139 6.03 4.30 17.43
CA HIS A 139 4.91 4.76 16.62
C HIS A 139 3.64 3.91 16.76
N PHE A 140 3.64 2.90 17.64
CA PHE A 140 2.53 1.98 17.82
C PHE A 140 2.20 1.79 19.30
N SER A 141 0.91 1.87 19.61
CA SER A 141 0.33 1.42 20.87
C SER A 141 -0.59 0.23 20.60
N PRO A 142 -0.94 -0.59 21.62
CA PRO A 142 -1.86 -1.71 21.43
C PRO A 142 -3.20 -1.29 20.82
N LYS A 143 -3.68 -0.08 21.15
CA LYS A 143 -4.88 0.51 20.56
C LYS A 143 -4.73 0.74 19.06
N VAL A 144 -3.65 1.41 18.65
CA VAL A 144 -3.38 1.67 17.23
C VAL A 144 -3.18 0.34 16.48
N PHE A 145 -2.45 -0.61 17.08
CA PHE A 145 -2.27 -1.95 16.51
C PHE A 145 -3.59 -2.66 16.22
N ALA A 146 -4.54 -2.57 17.15
CA ALA A 146 -5.88 -3.13 16.98
C ALA A 146 -6.74 -2.35 15.97
N GLU A 147 -6.65 -1.02 15.95
CA GLU A 147 -7.33 -0.17 14.94
C GLU A 147 -6.89 -0.50 13.51
N HIS A 148 -5.61 -0.86 13.34
CA HIS A 148 -5.07 -1.33 12.06
C HIS A 148 -5.44 -2.79 11.74
N GLY A 149 -6.09 -3.53 12.65
CA GLY A 149 -6.49 -4.93 12.50
C GLY A 149 -5.35 -5.94 12.63
N PHE A 150 -4.15 -5.50 13.03
CA PHE A 150 -2.97 -6.38 13.08
C PHE A 150 -3.08 -7.43 14.18
N ASN A 151 -3.88 -7.19 15.22
CA ASN A 151 -4.22 -8.17 16.25
C ASN A 151 -5.08 -9.33 15.72
N GLN A 152 -5.76 -9.14 14.60
CA GLN A 152 -6.61 -10.15 13.96
C GLN A 152 -5.85 -10.92 12.87
N GLN A 153 -4.54 -10.65 12.70
CA GLN A 153 -3.77 -11.33 11.69
C GLN A 153 -3.71 -12.84 11.96
N GLN A 154 -4.12 -13.61 10.98
CA GLN A 154 -3.94 -15.06 11.00
C GLN A 154 -2.48 -15.43 10.73
N VAL A 155 -2.01 -16.46 11.44
CA VAL A 155 -0.62 -16.92 11.45
C VAL A 155 -0.53 -18.40 11.03
N PHE A 156 -1.33 -18.77 10.03
CA PHE A 156 -1.34 -20.14 9.53
C PHE A 156 0.02 -20.52 8.94
N ASP A 157 0.49 -21.70 9.31
CA ASP A 157 1.66 -22.31 8.71
C ASP A 157 1.27 -23.12 7.47
N PHE A 158 1.87 -22.73 6.33
CA PHE A 158 1.76 -23.37 5.02
C PHE A 158 3.13 -23.88 4.53
N SER A 159 4.10 -24.07 5.43
CA SER A 159 5.45 -24.55 5.12
C SER A 159 5.47 -25.91 4.41
N ASN A 160 4.47 -26.75 4.66
CA ASN A 160 4.31 -28.07 4.03
C ASN A 160 3.66 -28.00 2.63
N GLU A 161 3.19 -26.83 2.19
CA GLU A 161 2.66 -26.66 0.84
C GLU A 161 3.82 -26.38 -0.14
N SER A 162 3.69 -26.84 -1.39
CA SER A 162 4.73 -26.66 -2.40
C SER A 162 5.08 -25.18 -2.55
N GLN A 163 6.38 -24.86 -2.68
CA GLN A 163 6.82 -23.49 -2.92
C GLN A 163 6.19 -22.96 -4.22
N VAL A 164 5.32 -21.97 -4.05
CA VAL A 164 4.66 -21.27 -5.15
C VAL A 164 5.60 -20.18 -5.68
N LEU A 165 5.99 -20.30 -6.95
CA LEU A 165 6.78 -19.28 -7.65
C LEU A 165 5.94 -18.46 -8.65
N ASP A 166 4.82 -19.02 -9.10
CA ASP A 166 3.91 -18.37 -10.05
C ASP A 166 2.72 -17.77 -9.32
N PHE A 167 2.43 -16.50 -9.60
CA PHE A 167 1.33 -15.77 -8.98
C PHE A 167 0.33 -15.29 -10.03
N GLN A 168 -0.94 -15.32 -9.65
CA GLN A 168 -2.05 -14.88 -10.49
C GLN A 168 -2.86 -13.82 -9.77
N LEU A 169 -3.31 -12.82 -10.53
CA LEU A 169 -4.20 -11.79 -10.01
C LEU A 169 -5.54 -12.39 -9.64
N ASP A 170 -6.01 -12.10 -8.43
CA ASP A 170 -7.35 -12.48 -7.98
C ASP A 170 -8.37 -11.45 -8.45
N ILE A 171 -9.00 -11.71 -9.59
CA ILE A 171 -9.96 -10.80 -10.21
C ILE A 171 -11.26 -10.73 -9.41
N GLU A 172 -11.67 -11.82 -8.75
CA GLU A 172 -12.89 -11.88 -7.96
C GLU A 172 -12.74 -11.04 -6.69
N ALA A 173 -11.61 -11.18 -5.98
CA ALA A 173 -11.30 -10.34 -4.84
C ALA A 173 -11.28 -8.84 -5.20
N LEU A 174 -10.85 -8.48 -6.41
CA LEU A 174 -10.84 -7.08 -6.87
C LEU A 174 -12.24 -6.53 -7.21
N ARG A 175 -13.21 -7.40 -7.53
CA ARG A 175 -14.60 -7.02 -7.83
C ARG A 175 -15.42 -6.89 -6.55
N ASP A 176 -15.26 -7.83 -5.63
CA ASP A 176 -16.05 -7.91 -4.40
C ASP A 176 -15.47 -7.03 -3.28
N ARG A 177 -14.13 -6.91 -3.24
CA ARG A 177 -13.44 -5.97 -2.36
C ARG A 177 -13.01 -4.79 -3.20
N SER A 178 -13.86 -3.76 -3.27
CA SER A 178 -13.42 -2.42 -3.68
C SER A 178 -12.10 -2.14 -3.00
N ALA A 179 -10.98 -2.14 -3.74
CA ALA A 179 -9.63 -2.27 -3.20
C ALA A 179 -9.53 -1.44 -1.93
N GLU A 180 -9.48 -2.17 -0.81
CA GLU A 180 -9.81 -1.70 0.53
C GLU A 180 -9.42 -0.23 0.71
N THR A 181 -10.41 0.65 0.93
CA THR A 181 -10.22 2.04 1.35
C THR A 181 -9.66 2.14 2.77
N HIS A 182 -8.76 1.22 3.13
CA HIS A 182 -8.06 1.24 4.40
C HIS A 182 -6.84 2.15 4.23
N TYR A 183 -7.17 3.43 4.19
CA TYR A 183 -6.26 4.49 4.58
C TYR A 183 -6.01 4.34 6.06
N VAL A 184 -4.88 3.75 6.41
CA VAL A 184 -4.40 3.84 7.79
C VAL A 184 -2.98 4.36 7.79
#